data_AF-A0A8I1UYC8-F1
#
_entry.id   AF-A0A8I1UYC8-F1
#
_cell.length_a   1.000
_cell.length_b   1.000
_cell.length_c   1.000
_cell.angle_alpha   90.00
_cell.angle_beta   90.00
_cell.angle_gamma   90.00
#
_symmetry.space_group_name_H-M   'P 1'
#
loop_
_entity.id
_entity.type
_entity.pdbx_description
1 polymer ?
#
loop_
_entity_poly.entity_id
_entity_poly.type
_entity_poly.pdbx_seq_one_letter_code
_entity_poly.pdbx_strand_id
1 'polypeptide(L)'
;MKWIDRGLSALLVLGACGHTFGSLQFYRDQPHARFWALNGTLVILLVAAINLLRADRPNDRGLAWVAAAASVAYVVVALGFGLLIGNLLDPRVASFALVALGLTGFSLRAALAR
;
A
#
# COMPACT_ATOMS: atom_id res chain seq x y z
N MET A 1 -3.57 -9.75 -17.14
CA MET A 1 -2.91 -9.40 -15.86
C MET A 1 -3.08 -7.94 -15.44
N LYS A 2 -3.18 -6.98 -16.37
CA LYS A 2 -3.45 -5.56 -16.05
C LYS A 2 -4.66 -5.34 -15.10
N TRP A 3 -5.74 -6.10 -15.26
CA TRP A 3 -6.93 -5.97 -14.40
C TRP A 3 -6.70 -6.40 -12.95
N ILE A 4 -5.90 -7.45 -12.72
CA ILE A 4 -5.56 -7.92 -11.36
C ILE A 4 -4.72 -6.85 -10.65
N ASP A 5 -3.74 -6.30 -11.36
CA ASP A 5 -2.84 -5.26 -10.89
C ASP A 5 -3.58 -3.96 -10.50
N ARG A 6 -4.50 -3.51 -11.37
CA ARG A 6 -5.42 -2.41 -11.06
C ARG A 6 -6.35 -2.75 -9.90
N GLY A 7 -6.84 -3.99 -9.83
CA GLY A 7 -7.66 -4.49 -8.73
C GLY A 7 -6.95 -4.40 -7.39
N LEU A 8 -5.68 -4.83 -7.31
CA LEU A 8 -4.85 -4.69 -6.10
C LEU A 8 -4.66 -3.23 -5.71
N SER A 9 -4.43 -2.35 -6.68
CA SER A 9 -4.31 -0.91 -6.41
C SER A 9 -5.63 -0.32 -5.90
N ALA A 10 -6.77 -0.73 -6.47
CA ALA A 10 -8.10 -0.33 -6.00
C ALA A 10 -8.39 -0.86 -4.58
N LEU A 11 -7.94 -2.08 -4.26
CA LEU A 11 -8.02 -2.62 -2.90
C LEU A 11 -7.19 -1.78 -1.91
N LEU A 12 -6.00 -1.28 -2.28
CA LEU A 12 -5.28 -0.32 -1.43
C LEU A 12 -6.05 0.97 -1.23
N VAL A 13 -6.73 1.50 -2.25
CA VAL A 13 -7.58 2.70 -2.11
C VAL A 13 -8.72 2.44 -1.12
N LEU A 14 -9.40 1.29 -1.22
CA LEU A 14 -10.42 0.90 -0.24
C LEU A 14 -9.84 0.72 1.16
N GLY A 15 -8.64 0.14 1.27
CA GLY A 15 -7.87 0.06 2.51
C GLY A 15 -7.56 1.43 3.10
N ALA A 16 -7.19 2.42 2.27
CA ALA A 16 -6.97 3.80 2.70
C ALA A 16 -8.25 4.44 3.27
N CYS A 17 -9.40 4.19 2.66
CA CYS A 17 -10.69 4.64 3.17
C CYS A 17 -10.97 4.02 4.56
N GLY A 18 -10.77 2.70 4.70
CA GLY A 18 -10.92 2.00 5.97
C GLY A 18 -9.95 2.50 7.04
N HIS A 19 -8.68 2.70 6.68
CA HIS A 19 -7.64 3.25 7.55
C HIS A 19 -7.98 4.66 8.01
N THR A 20 -8.49 5.51 7.12
CA THR A 20 -8.93 6.87 7.43
C THR A 20 -10.08 6.84 8.41
N PHE A 21 -11.14 6.08 8.11
CA PHE A 21 -12.30 5.96 8.99
C PHE A 21 -11.89 5.44 10.38
N GLY A 22 -11.09 4.38 10.44
CA GLY A 22 -10.57 3.85 11.70
C GLY A 22 -9.71 4.85 12.46
N SER A 23 -8.89 5.64 11.77
CA SER A 23 -8.06 6.69 12.38
C SER A 23 -8.89 7.81 12.97
N LEU A 24 -9.92 8.27 12.25
CA LEU A 24 -10.85 9.31 12.73
C LEU A 24 -11.62 8.84 13.97
N GLN A 25 -12.04 7.57 14.00
CA GLN A 25 -12.80 6.99 15.10
C GLN A 25 -11.91 6.71 16.33
N PHE A 26 -10.76 6.06 16.14
CA PHE A 26 -9.93 5.57 17.23
C PHE A 26 -9.11 6.68 17.89
N TYR A 27 -8.60 7.64 17.11
CA TYR A 27 -7.80 8.77 17.61
C TYR A 27 -8.64 10.05 17.76
N ARG A 28 -9.94 9.92 18.04
CA ARG A 28 -10.86 11.06 18.12
C ARG A 28 -10.46 12.07 19.22
N ASP A 29 -9.88 11.58 20.31
CA ASP A 29 -9.49 12.42 21.45
C ASP A 29 -7.96 12.66 21.50
N GLN A 30 -7.25 12.28 20.42
CA GLN A 30 -5.79 12.34 20.32
C GLN A 30 -5.37 13.00 19.00
N PRO A 31 -5.46 14.34 18.87
CA PRO A 31 -5.30 15.04 17.60
C PRO A 31 -3.92 14.82 16.95
N HIS A 32 -2.85 14.77 17.75
CA HIS A 32 -1.50 14.50 17.23
C HIS A 32 -1.36 13.07 16.68
N ALA A 33 -1.85 12.06 17.40
CA ALA A 33 -1.83 10.68 16.93
C ALA A 33 -2.68 10.51 15.67
N ARG A 34 -3.83 11.18 15.61
CA ARG A 34 -4.69 11.20 14.42
C ARG A 34 -3.99 11.80 13.21
N PHE A 35 -3.30 12.94 13.37
CA PHE A 35 -2.55 13.57 12.29
C PHE A 35 -1.50 12.61 11.70
N TRP A 36 -0.71 11.96 12.57
CA TRP A 36 0.28 10.96 12.13
C TRP A 36 -0.37 9.73 11.49
N ALA A 37 -1.50 9.25 12.00
CA ALA A 37 -2.24 8.15 11.39
C ALA A 37 -2.74 8.54 9.99
N LEU A 38 -3.27 9.74 9.80
CA LEU A 38 -3.72 10.21 8.49
C LEU A 38 -2.58 10.35 7.45
N ASN A 39 -1.34 10.59 7.88
CA ASN A 39 -0.18 10.48 6.99
C ASN A 39 0.01 9.05 6.47
N GLY A 40 -0.32 8.04 7.27
CA GLY A 40 -0.39 6.64 6.82
C GLY A 40 -1.38 6.44 5.67
N THR A 41 -2.58 7.05 5.75
CA THR A 41 -3.55 7.07 4.64
C THR A 41 -2.94 7.68 3.37
N LEU A 42 -2.25 8.82 3.49
CA LEU A 42 -1.62 9.48 2.35
C LEU A 42 -0.60 8.55 1.68
N VAL A 43 0.23 7.86 2.46
CA VAL A 43 1.21 6.88 1.93
C VAL A 43 0.49 5.74 1.21
N ILE A 44 -0.59 5.18 1.76
CA ILE A 44 -1.38 4.12 1.09
C ILE A 44 -1.86 4.59 -0.29
N LEU A 45 -2.44 5.79 -0.35
CA LEU A 45 -2.97 6.36 -1.59
C LEU A 45 -1.87 6.63 -2.62
N LEU A 46 -0.70 7.12 -2.19
CA LEU A 46 0.43 7.34 -3.09
C LEU A 46 0.96 6.03 -3.67
N VAL A 47 1.11 4.98 -2.84
CA VAL A 47 1.52 3.65 -3.32
C VAL A 47 0.51 3.10 -4.32
N ALA A 48 -0.79 3.25 -4.05
CA ALA A 48 -1.84 2.84 -4.97
C ALA A 48 -1.79 3.63 -6.29
N ALA A 49 -1.64 4.95 -6.23
CA ALA A 49 -1.60 5.83 -7.39
C ALA A 49 -0.40 5.53 -8.29
N ILE A 50 0.79 5.35 -7.72
CA ILE A 50 1.99 4.99 -8.47
C ILE A 50 1.81 3.64 -9.19
N ASN A 51 1.19 2.66 -8.52
CA ASN A 51 0.92 1.36 -9.14
C ASN A 51 -0.14 1.41 -10.25
N LEU A 52 -1.18 2.24 -10.11
CA LEU A 52 -2.16 2.50 -11.16
C LEU A 52 -1.51 3.16 -12.37
N LEU A 53 -0.69 4.19 -12.14
CA LEU A 53 0.07 4.87 -13.19
C LEU A 53 0.99 3.91 -13.93
N ARG A 54 1.73 3.07 -13.21
CA ARG A 54 2.58 2.02 -13.81
C ARG A 54 1.75 1.05 -14.64
N ALA A 55 0.57 0.63 -14.17
CA ALA A 55 -0.29 -0.31 -14.89
C ALA A 55 -0.76 0.23 -16.26
N ASP A 56 -0.82 1.55 -16.43
CA ASP A 56 -1.13 2.22 -17.70
C ASP A 56 0.10 2.57 -18.55
N ARG A 57 1.31 2.43 -17.99
CA ARG A 57 2.59 2.70 -18.65
C ARG A 57 3.52 1.49 -18.59
N PRO A 58 3.18 0.35 -19.23
CA PRO A 58 3.90 -0.91 -19.07
C PRO A 58 5.36 -0.88 -19.56
N ASN A 59 5.71 0.07 -20.44
CA ASN A 59 7.07 0.22 -20.97
C ASN A 59 7.94 1.19 -20.16
N ASP A 60 7.37 1.86 -19.15
CA ASP A 60 8.09 2.80 -18.29
C ASP A 60 8.78 2.03 -17.14
N ARG A 61 10.01 1.59 -17.40
CA ARG A 61 10.79 0.80 -16.44
C ARG A 61 11.23 1.60 -15.21
N GLY A 62 11.46 2.90 -15.36
CA GLY A 62 11.79 3.79 -14.24
C GLY A 62 10.63 3.85 -13.25
N LEU A 63 9.42 4.09 -13.77
CA LEU A 63 8.20 4.05 -12.97
C LEU A 63 7.94 2.67 -12.36
N ALA A 64 8.26 1.59 -13.07
CA ALA A 64 8.13 0.24 -12.53
C ALA A 64 9.06 -0.03 -11.34
N TRP A 65 10.30 0.44 -11.38
CA TRP A 65 11.22 0.36 -10.23
C TRP A 65 10.76 1.20 -9.04
N VAL A 66 10.27 2.42 -9.29
CA VAL A 66 9.72 3.28 -8.23
C VAL A 66 8.49 2.62 -7.59
N ALA A 67 7.58 2.06 -8.39
CA ALA A 67 6.42 1.33 -7.90
C ALA A 67 6.82 0.10 -7.07
N ALA A 68 7.83 -0.66 -7.52
CA ALA A 68 8.35 -1.80 -6.78
C ALA A 68 8.93 -1.39 -5.43
N ALA A 69 9.81 -0.38 -5.41
CA ALA A 69 10.42 0.13 -4.18
C ALA A 69 9.38 0.66 -3.20
N ALA A 70 8.41 1.44 -3.67
CA ALA A 70 7.31 1.96 -2.85
C ALA A 70 6.45 0.83 -2.26
N SER A 71 6.14 -0.21 -3.06
CA SER A 71 5.34 -1.35 -2.60
C SER A 71 6.09 -2.20 -1.58
N VAL A 72 7.39 -2.45 -1.78
CA VAL A 72 8.25 -3.16 -0.81
C VAL A 72 8.36 -2.39 0.51
N ALA A 73 8.62 -1.08 0.44
CA ALA A 73 8.67 -0.23 1.63
C ALA A 73 7.34 -0.29 2.39
N TYR A 74 6.21 -0.32 1.68
CA TYR A 74 4.91 -0.43 2.31
C TYR A 74 4.64 -1.81 2.95
N VAL A 75 5.16 -2.90 2.39
CA VAL A 75 5.17 -4.22 3.06
C VAL A 75 5.92 -4.15 4.39
N VAL A 76 7.10 -3.52 4.42
CA VAL A 76 7.88 -3.33 5.65
C VAL A 76 7.09 -2.54 6.69
N VAL A 77 6.39 -1.47 6.29
CA VAL A 77 5.52 -0.70 7.18
C VAL A 77 4.38 -1.55 7.74
N ALA A 78 3.70 -2.34 6.91
CA ALA A 78 2.60 -3.20 7.35
C ALA A 78 3.07 -4.25 8.36
N LEU A 79 4.19 -4.92 8.10
CA LEU A 79 4.79 -5.89 9.02
C LEU A 79 5.29 -5.23 10.30
N GLY A 80 5.91 -4.04 10.20
CA GLY A 80 6.33 -3.25 11.34
C GLY A 80 5.16 -2.90 12.26
N PHE A 81 4.01 -2.52 11.71
CA PHE A 81 2.78 -2.34 12.48
C PHE A 81 2.35 -3.64 13.18
N GLY A 82 2.37 -4.77 12.48
CA GLY A 82 2.05 -6.08 13.07
C GLY A 82 2.96 -6.47 14.23
N LEU A 83 4.26 -6.17 14.13
CA LEU A 83 5.21 -6.35 15.24
C LEU A 83 4.88 -5.44 16.43
N LEU A 84 4.57 -4.17 16.17
CA LEU A 84 4.24 -3.19 17.22
C LEU A 84 2.98 -3.57 18.00
N ILE A 85 1.98 -4.17 17.35
CA ILE A 85 0.77 -4.65 18.01
C ILE A 85 0.88 -6.09 18.56
N GLY A 86 2.04 -6.75 18.36
CA GLY A 86 2.27 -8.13 18.80
C GLY A 86 1.48 -9.20 18.03
N ASN A 87 0.93 -8.87 16.85
CA ASN A 87 0.12 -9.77 16.05
C ASN A 87 0.33 -9.56 14.54
N LEU A 88 1.24 -10.34 13.94
CA LEU A 88 1.51 -10.33 12.51
C LEU A 88 0.36 -10.90 11.66
N LEU A 89 -0.53 -11.68 12.26
CA LEU A 89 -1.69 -12.27 11.58
C LEU A 89 -2.97 -11.44 11.77
N ASP A 90 -2.85 -10.24 12.34
CA ASP A 90 -3.97 -9.30 12.39
C ASP A 90 -4.50 -9.08 10.96
N PRO A 91 -5.83 -9.18 10.73
CA PRO A 91 -6.40 -9.08 9.40
C PRO A 91 -6.02 -7.79 8.65
N ARG A 92 -5.77 -6.69 9.38
CA ARG A 92 -5.31 -5.43 8.80
C ARG A 92 -3.88 -5.57 8.28
N VAL A 93 -2.98 -6.10 9.10
CA VAL A 93 -1.57 -6.35 8.73
C VAL A 93 -1.50 -7.28 7.52
N ALA A 94 -2.18 -8.43 7.61
CA ALA A 94 -2.16 -9.44 6.57
C ALA A 94 -2.71 -8.92 5.25
N SER A 95 -3.85 -8.21 5.26
CA SER A 95 -4.46 -7.68 4.03
C SER A 95 -3.57 -6.64 3.34
N PHE A 96 -3.04 -5.65 4.07
CA PHE A 96 -2.15 -4.65 3.48
C PHE A 96 -0.84 -5.27 2.96
N ALA A 97 -0.23 -6.18 3.73
CA ALA A 97 1.01 -6.84 3.32
C ALA A 97 0.81 -7.70 2.06
N LEU A 98 -0.26 -8.51 2.01
CA LEU A 98 -0.53 -9.37 0.86
C LEU A 98 -0.81 -8.57 -0.42
N VAL A 99 -1.61 -7.50 -0.33
CA VAL A 99 -1.88 -6.64 -1.48
C VAL A 99 -0.59 -5.95 -1.97
N ALA A 100 0.22 -5.42 -1.05
CA ALA A 100 1.47 -4.75 -1.41
C ALA A 100 2.53 -5.72 -1.96
N LEU A 101 2.58 -6.97 -1.47
CA LEU A 101 3.41 -8.03 -2.06
C LEU A 101 2.98 -8.37 -3.48
N GLY A 102 1.67 -8.46 -3.74
CA GLY A 102 1.14 -8.65 -5.09
C GLY A 102 1.57 -7.53 -6.05
N LEU A 103 1.42 -6.28 -5.62
CA LEU A 103 1.85 -5.10 -6.39
C LEU A 103 3.36 -5.06 -6.61
N THR A 104 4.14 -5.47 -5.61
CA THR A 104 5.59 -5.65 -5.74
C THR A 104 5.92 -6.64 -6.86
N GLY A 105 5.27 -7.81 -6.88
CA GLY A 105 5.47 -8.81 -7.93
C GLY A 105 5.16 -8.27 -9.33
N PHE A 106 4.04 -7.57 -9.50
CA PHE A 106 3.68 -6.95 -10.78
C PHE A 106 4.67 -5.85 -11.21
N SER A 107 5.14 -5.05 -10.25
CA SER A 107 6.08 -3.96 -10.49
C SER A 107 7.47 -4.49 -10.86
N LEU A 108 7.99 -5.48 -10.12
CA LEU A 108 9.27 -6.12 -10.42
C LEU A 108 9.26 -6.79 -11.78
N ARG A 109 8.17 -7.49 -12.13
CA ARG A 109 8.06 -8.11 -13.45
C ARG A 109 8.11 -7.06 -14.56
N ALA A 110 7.41 -5.94 -14.42
CA ALA A 110 7.45 -4.85 -15.40
C ALA A 110 8.84 -4.21 -15.48
N ALA A 111 9.51 -4.03 -14.33
CA ALA A 111 10.84 -3.44 -14.26
C ALA A 111 11.93 -4.34 -14.90
N LEU A 112 11.77 -5.66 -14.80
CA LEU A 112 12.71 -6.67 -15.27
C LEU A 112 12.43 -7.17 -16.69
N ALA A 113 11.25 -6.89 -17.25
CA ALA A 113 10.94 -7.22 -18.64
C ALA A 113 11.97 -6.57 -19.59
N ARG A 114 12.50 -7.36 -20.52
CA ARG A 114 13.45 -6.91 -21.55
C ARG A 114 12.72 -6.31 -22.73
#